data_AF-A0A2X1QGX5-F1
#
_entry.id   AF-A0A2X1QGX5-F1
#
_cell.length_a   1.000
_cell.length_b   1.000
_cell.length_c   1.000
_cell.angle_alpha   90.00
_cell.angle_beta   90.00
_cell.angle_gamma   90.00
#
_symmetry.space_group_name_H-M   'P 1'
#
loop_
_entity.id
_entity.type
_entity.pdbx_description
1 polymer ?
#
loop_
_entity_poly.entity_id
_entity_poly.type
_entity_poly.pdbx_seq_one_letter_code
_entity_poly.pdbx_strand_id
1 'polypeptide(L)'
;MGRIDACIEIASRPGVIFCTFGDAMRVPGKNGSLLQAKARGADVRIVYSPMDALRLAQQNPQREVVFFGLGFETTMPATALTLRQARERNVDNFYFFCQHITLLPTLRSLLDQPENGIDAFLAPGHVSMVIGTEAYGFIASDYHRPLVVAGFEPLDLLQGAVMLVEQTIAQRSDVENQYRRVVPDEGNPLAQAAMADVFRLDGDSEWRGLGVISDSGVQLTPAYQRFDAEAHFRPAPQRVCDDRAPAAARC
;
A
#
# COMPACT_ATOMS: atom_id res chain seq x y z
N MET A 1 -0.11 7.72 13.10
CA MET A 1 -1.54 7.31 13.13
C MET A 1 -1.81 6.03 13.92
N GLY A 2 -2.90 6.00 14.70
CA GLY A 2 -3.44 4.81 15.38
C GLY A 2 -4.30 3.91 14.48
N ARG A 3 -3.84 3.62 13.24
CA ARG A 3 -4.60 2.73 12.33
C ARG A 3 -4.62 1.28 12.79
N ILE A 4 -3.54 0.81 13.40
CA ILE A 4 -3.54 -0.49 14.11
C ILE A 4 -4.54 -0.46 15.26
N ASP A 5 -4.66 0.65 15.99
CA ASP A 5 -5.64 0.78 17.07
C ASP A 5 -7.08 0.74 16.55
N ALA A 6 -7.37 1.40 15.42
CA ALA A 6 -8.67 1.29 14.75
C ALA A 6 -8.95 -0.15 14.30
N CYS A 7 -7.95 -0.84 13.75
CA CYS A 7 -8.06 -2.26 13.38
C CYS A 7 -8.36 -3.13 14.61
N ILE A 8 -7.67 -2.90 15.74
CA ILE A 8 -7.90 -3.61 17.01
C ILE A 8 -9.31 -3.32 17.54
N GLU A 9 -9.78 -2.07 17.47
CA GLU A 9 -11.12 -1.70 17.88
C GLU A 9 -12.18 -2.47 17.07
N ILE A 10 -12.06 -2.45 15.73
CA ILE A 10 -12.97 -3.18 14.83
C ILE A 10 -12.90 -4.69 15.09
N ALA A 11 -11.69 -5.26 15.18
CA ALA A 11 -11.50 -6.68 15.44
C ALA A 11 -12.08 -7.15 16.78
N SER A 12 -12.16 -6.26 17.76
CA SER A 12 -12.70 -6.57 19.09
C SER A 12 -14.22 -6.53 19.15
N ARG A 13 -14.92 -6.10 18.08
CA ARG A 13 -16.38 -6.07 18.05
C ARG A 13 -16.96 -7.49 17.94
N PRO A 14 -18.00 -7.83 18.73
CA PRO A 14 -18.70 -9.10 18.59
C PRO A 14 -19.24 -9.27 17.17
N GLY A 15 -19.09 -10.47 16.59
CA GLY A 15 -19.58 -10.74 15.25
C GLY A 15 -18.59 -10.42 14.11
N VAL A 16 -17.46 -9.78 14.41
CA VAL A 16 -16.44 -9.48 13.39
C VAL A 16 -15.49 -10.65 13.18
N ILE A 17 -15.08 -10.87 11.93
CA ILE A 17 -13.91 -11.66 11.54
C ILE A 17 -12.93 -10.70 10.86
N PHE A 18 -11.81 -10.42 11.51
CA PHE A 18 -10.83 -9.47 11.01
C PHE A 18 -9.70 -10.19 10.28
N CYS A 19 -9.55 -9.94 8.99
CA CYS A 19 -8.60 -10.58 8.11
C CYS A 19 -7.43 -9.63 7.81
N THR A 20 -6.21 -10.14 7.87
CA THR A 20 -5.00 -9.37 7.58
C THR A 20 -3.90 -10.27 7.02
N PHE A 21 -2.86 -9.69 6.42
CA PHE A 21 -1.63 -10.41 6.10
C PHE A 21 -0.80 -10.67 7.37
N GLY A 22 0.11 -11.65 7.29
CA GLY A 22 0.87 -12.13 8.43
C GLY A 22 1.86 -11.11 9.01
N ASP A 23 2.38 -10.21 8.19
CA ASP A 23 3.31 -9.14 8.54
C ASP A 23 2.65 -8.10 9.48
N ALA A 24 1.41 -7.71 9.19
CA ALA A 24 0.65 -6.74 9.98
C ALA A 24 0.26 -7.25 11.38
N MET A 25 0.29 -8.57 11.63
CA MET A 25 -0.12 -9.15 12.91
C MET A 25 0.68 -8.63 14.10
N ARG A 26 1.97 -8.33 13.90
CA ARG A 26 2.91 -7.96 14.96
C ARG A 26 3.19 -6.46 15.02
N VAL A 27 2.63 -5.67 14.10
CA VAL A 27 2.84 -4.23 14.09
C VAL A 27 2.27 -3.64 15.39
N PRO A 28 3.07 -2.90 16.18
CA PRO A 28 2.61 -2.32 17.43
C PRO A 28 1.69 -1.13 17.17
N GLY A 29 0.55 -1.11 17.85
CA GLY A 29 -0.28 0.07 18.08
C GLY A 29 -0.27 0.45 19.58
N LYS A 30 -0.98 1.52 19.94
CA LYS A 30 -1.03 2.02 21.32
C LYS A 30 -1.66 1.00 22.29
N ASN A 31 -2.68 0.28 21.83
CA ASN A 31 -3.41 -0.74 22.59
C ASN A 31 -2.90 -2.17 22.31
N GLY A 32 -1.65 -2.27 21.84
CA GLY A 32 -1.00 -3.52 21.48
C GLY A 32 -1.06 -3.83 19.98
N SER A 33 -0.85 -5.09 19.62
CA SER A 33 -0.91 -5.57 18.24
C SER A 33 -2.15 -6.39 17.95
N LEU A 34 -2.45 -6.64 16.67
CA LEU A 34 -3.52 -7.55 16.24
C LEU A 34 -3.32 -8.98 16.77
N LEU A 35 -2.07 -9.42 16.93
CA LEU A 35 -1.74 -10.69 17.57
C LEU A 35 -2.16 -10.72 19.06
N GLN A 36 -1.95 -9.61 19.78
CA GLN A 36 -2.40 -9.50 21.17
C GLN A 36 -3.92 -9.37 21.27
N ALA A 37 -4.57 -8.67 20.33
CA ALA A 37 -6.04 -8.62 20.25
C ALA A 37 -6.63 -10.03 20.05
N LYS A 38 -6.02 -10.84 19.16
CA LYS A 38 -6.38 -12.26 18.99
C LYS A 38 -6.23 -13.05 20.28
N ALA A 39 -5.14 -12.84 21.02
CA ALA A 39 -4.94 -13.49 22.33
C ALA A 39 -5.99 -13.08 23.38
N ARG A 40 -6.59 -11.89 23.24
CA ARG A 40 -7.71 -11.41 24.07
C ARG A 40 -9.09 -11.90 23.61
N GLY A 41 -9.16 -12.71 22.55
CA GLY A 41 -10.41 -13.33 22.08
C GLY A 41 -11.01 -12.73 20.81
N ALA A 42 -10.37 -11.73 20.18
CA ALA A 42 -10.79 -11.25 18.86
C ALA A 42 -10.60 -12.33 17.77
N ASP A 43 -11.55 -12.48 16.85
CA ASP A 43 -11.40 -13.40 15.71
C ASP A 43 -10.56 -12.74 14.60
N VAL A 44 -9.24 -12.81 14.76
CA VAL A 44 -8.27 -12.31 13.77
C VAL A 44 -7.68 -13.48 12.97
N ARG A 45 -7.82 -13.42 11.65
CA ARG A 45 -7.38 -14.46 10.70
C ARG A 45 -6.32 -13.92 9.77
N ILE A 46 -5.28 -14.73 9.59
CA ILE A 46 -4.24 -14.46 8.60
C ILE A 46 -4.76 -15.00 7.27
N VAL A 47 -4.72 -14.16 6.24
CA VAL A 47 -5.07 -14.51 4.86
C VAL A 47 -3.87 -14.32 3.95
N TYR A 48 -3.85 -15.01 2.81
CA TYR A 48 -2.81 -14.86 1.79
C TYR A 48 -3.28 -14.05 0.59
N SER A 49 -4.58 -13.84 0.46
CA SER A 49 -5.16 -12.97 -0.55
C SER A 49 -6.43 -12.26 -0.04
N PRO A 50 -6.79 -11.09 -0.60
CA PRO A 50 -8.08 -10.46 -0.34
C PRO A 50 -9.27 -11.38 -0.70
N MET A 51 -9.09 -12.26 -1.69
CA MET A 51 -10.11 -13.23 -2.09
C MET A 51 -10.40 -14.27 -1.00
N ASP A 52 -9.44 -14.59 -0.13
CA ASP A 52 -9.66 -15.47 1.02
C ASP A 52 -10.61 -14.82 2.01
N ALA A 53 -10.46 -13.51 2.27
CA ALA A 53 -11.35 -12.75 3.14
C ALA A 53 -12.76 -12.64 2.53
N LEU A 54 -12.88 -12.43 1.22
CA LEU A 54 -14.18 -12.46 0.56
C LEU A 54 -14.86 -13.83 0.67
N ARG A 55 -14.11 -14.93 0.50
CA ARG A 55 -14.64 -16.29 0.70
C ARG A 55 -15.12 -16.50 2.14
N LEU A 56 -14.40 -15.98 3.12
CA LEU A 56 -14.83 -16.01 4.52
C LEU A 56 -16.15 -15.25 4.72
N ALA A 57 -16.34 -14.10 4.09
CA ALA A 57 -17.61 -13.37 4.13
C ALA A 57 -18.78 -14.21 3.61
N GLN A 58 -18.59 -14.85 2.46
CA GLN A 58 -19.61 -15.72 1.85
C GLN A 58 -19.92 -16.95 2.71
N GLN A 59 -18.93 -17.51 3.39
CA GLN A 59 -19.10 -18.68 4.27
C GLN A 59 -19.70 -18.34 5.63
N ASN A 60 -19.68 -17.06 6.02
CA ASN A 60 -20.15 -16.59 7.32
C ASN A 60 -21.13 -15.42 7.16
N PRO A 61 -22.31 -15.64 6.55
CA PRO A 61 -23.24 -14.55 6.21
C PRO A 61 -23.79 -13.78 7.42
N GLN A 62 -23.71 -14.37 8.62
CA GLN A 62 -24.13 -13.76 9.89
C GLN A 62 -23.01 -12.98 10.60
N ARG A 63 -21.83 -12.88 9.98
CA ARG A 63 -20.63 -12.24 10.54
C ARG A 63 -20.17 -11.14 9.60
N GLU A 64 -19.66 -10.06 10.17
CA GLU A 64 -19.04 -9.00 9.39
C GLU A 64 -17.57 -9.36 9.17
N VAL A 65 -17.13 -9.43 7.92
CA VAL A 65 -15.77 -9.79 7.58
C VAL A 65 -15.04 -8.57 7.07
N VAL A 66 -13.98 -8.19 7.78
CA VAL A 66 -13.18 -7.01 7.47
C VAL A 66 -11.83 -7.46 6.93
N PHE A 67 -11.42 -6.98 5.77
CA PHE A 67 -10.07 -7.17 5.26
C PHE A 67 -9.25 -5.89 5.44
N PHE A 68 -8.14 -5.99 6.17
CA PHE A 68 -7.15 -4.93 6.28
C PHE A 68 -6.22 -4.96 5.07
N GLY A 69 -6.46 -4.07 4.11
CA GLY A 69 -5.63 -3.93 2.93
C GLY A 69 -4.46 -3.02 3.19
N LEU A 70 -3.26 -3.55 3.00
CA LEU A 70 -2.01 -2.82 3.10
C LEU A 70 -1.16 -3.09 1.87
N GLY A 71 -0.33 -2.12 1.52
CA GLY A 71 0.67 -2.26 0.47
C GLY A 71 0.49 -1.28 -0.69
N PHE A 72 1.43 -1.40 -1.62
CA PHE A 72 1.58 -0.53 -2.78
C PHE A 72 0.73 -0.98 -3.95
N GLU A 73 0.97 -0.39 -5.12
CA GLU A 73 0.34 -0.72 -6.40
C GLU A 73 0.50 -2.20 -6.78
N THR A 74 1.46 -2.93 -6.21
CA THR A 74 1.58 -4.38 -6.38
C THR A 74 0.40 -5.17 -5.81
N THR A 75 -0.22 -4.66 -4.75
CA THR A 75 -1.31 -5.35 -4.02
C THR A 75 -2.69 -4.79 -4.37
N MET A 76 -2.76 -3.52 -4.76
CA MET A 76 -4.00 -2.83 -5.08
C MET A 76 -4.85 -3.52 -6.17
N PRO A 77 -4.29 -4.06 -7.28
CA PRO A 77 -5.08 -4.73 -8.31
C PRO A 77 -5.85 -5.94 -7.78
N ALA A 78 -5.24 -6.77 -6.94
CA ALA A 78 -5.90 -7.93 -6.36
C ALA A 78 -7.05 -7.51 -5.43
N THR A 79 -6.84 -6.46 -4.64
CA THR A 79 -7.89 -5.87 -3.79
C THR A 79 -9.02 -5.29 -4.64
N ALA A 80 -8.71 -4.55 -5.71
CA ALA A 80 -9.69 -3.97 -6.62
C ALA A 80 -10.57 -5.05 -7.27
N LEU A 81 -9.96 -6.11 -7.80
CA LEU A 81 -10.69 -7.24 -8.37
C LEU A 81 -11.56 -7.95 -7.33
N THR A 82 -11.09 -8.04 -6.08
CA THR A 82 -11.89 -8.62 -4.99
C THR A 82 -13.12 -7.77 -4.68
N LEU A 83 -12.98 -6.45 -4.62
CA LEU A 83 -14.09 -5.53 -4.37
C LEU A 83 -15.09 -5.51 -5.54
N ARG A 84 -14.60 -5.56 -6.78
CA ARG A 84 -15.44 -5.79 -7.98
C ARG A 84 -16.27 -7.05 -7.85
N GLN A 85 -15.63 -8.16 -7.49
CA GLN A 85 -16.31 -9.45 -7.35
C GLN A 85 -17.30 -9.46 -6.17
N ALA A 86 -16.96 -8.83 -5.03
CA ALA A 86 -17.89 -8.64 -3.92
C ALA A 86 -19.12 -7.84 -4.37
N ARG A 87 -18.92 -6.82 -5.22
CA ARG A 87 -20.00 -6.01 -5.79
C ARG A 87 -20.89 -6.80 -6.73
N GLU A 88 -20.30 -7.49 -7.69
CA GLU A 88 -21.02 -8.31 -8.68
C GLU A 88 -21.84 -9.43 -8.02
N ARG A 89 -21.35 -9.97 -6.90
CA ARG A 89 -22.01 -11.04 -6.15
C ARG A 89 -22.93 -10.54 -5.04
N ASN A 90 -23.06 -9.23 -4.86
CA ASN A 90 -23.85 -8.60 -3.77
C ASN A 90 -23.51 -9.18 -2.39
N VAL A 91 -22.21 -9.23 -2.05
CA VAL A 91 -21.76 -9.65 -0.72
C VAL A 91 -21.83 -8.45 0.23
N ASP A 92 -22.85 -8.42 1.08
CA ASP A 92 -23.16 -7.25 1.92
C ASP A 92 -22.48 -7.25 3.30
N ASN A 93 -21.79 -8.34 3.66
CA ASN A 93 -21.09 -8.48 4.94
C ASN A 93 -19.55 -8.44 4.82
N PHE A 94 -19.04 -7.96 3.69
CA PHE A 94 -17.61 -7.80 3.43
C PHE A 94 -17.23 -6.33 3.49
N TYR A 95 -16.18 -6.00 4.25
CA TYR A 95 -15.69 -4.63 4.41
C TYR A 95 -14.18 -4.59 4.22
N PHE A 96 -13.69 -3.44 3.80
CA PHE A 96 -12.32 -3.16 3.45
C PHE A 96 -11.81 -1.98 4.26
N PHE A 97 -10.78 -2.21 5.06
CA PHE A 97 -10.06 -1.16 5.76
C PHE A 97 -8.84 -0.78 4.91
N CYS A 98 -8.87 0.42 4.33
CA CYS A 98 -7.88 0.86 3.35
C CYS A 98 -6.63 1.46 3.99
N GLN A 99 -5.50 0.76 3.89
CA GLN A 99 -4.14 1.24 4.16
C GLN A 99 -3.25 1.04 2.92
N HIS A 100 -3.83 1.20 1.73
CA HIS A 100 -3.03 1.24 0.51
C HIS A 100 -2.30 2.57 0.38
N ILE A 101 -1.13 2.51 -0.25
CA ILE A 101 -0.33 3.69 -0.56
C ILE A 101 0.14 3.60 -2.01
N THR A 102 0.20 4.73 -2.70
CA THR A 102 0.85 4.86 -4.00
C THR A 102 2.27 5.41 -3.89
N LEU A 103 3.20 4.86 -4.66
CA LEU A 103 4.62 5.20 -4.67
C LEU A 103 4.90 6.62 -5.19
N LEU A 104 4.20 7.07 -6.24
CA LEU A 104 4.57 8.31 -6.94
C LEU A 104 4.43 9.58 -6.08
N PRO A 105 3.32 9.80 -5.34
CA PRO A 105 3.23 10.94 -4.42
C PRO A 105 4.28 10.88 -3.31
N THR A 106 4.62 9.69 -2.83
CA THR A 106 5.67 9.50 -1.84
C THR A 106 7.05 9.90 -2.37
N LEU A 107 7.39 9.48 -3.59
CA LEU A 107 8.65 9.85 -4.22
C LEU A 107 8.75 11.37 -4.44
N ARG A 108 7.68 12.02 -4.90
CA ARG A 108 7.63 13.49 -5.03
C ARG A 108 7.85 14.17 -3.69
N SER A 109 7.09 13.78 -2.67
CA SER A 109 7.20 14.38 -1.33
C SER A 109 8.61 14.28 -0.76
N LEU A 110 9.30 13.17 -0.98
CA LEU A 110 10.68 12.97 -0.53
C LEU A 110 11.68 13.76 -1.37
N LEU A 111 11.45 13.93 -2.66
CA LEU A 111 12.27 14.78 -3.54
C LEU A 111 12.06 16.29 -3.33
N ASP A 112 10.89 16.69 -2.82
CA ASP A 112 10.57 18.09 -2.50
C ASP A 112 11.20 18.55 -1.16
N GLN A 113 11.69 17.61 -0.34
CA GLN A 113 12.34 17.96 0.92
C GLN A 113 13.67 18.68 0.64
N PRO A 114 13.91 19.89 1.20
CA PRO A 114 15.12 20.67 0.92
C PRO A 114 16.43 19.96 1.25
N GLU A 115 16.38 19.03 2.20
CA GLU A 115 17.54 18.27 2.70
C GLU A 115 17.61 16.85 2.12
N ASN A 116 16.89 16.54 1.03
CA ASN A 116 16.97 15.22 0.42
C ASN A 116 18.35 15.02 -0.23
N GLY A 117 19.11 14.04 0.28
CA GLY A 117 20.45 13.68 -0.20
C GLY A 117 20.44 12.57 -1.23
N ILE A 118 19.40 12.49 -2.08
CA ILE A 118 19.20 11.36 -2.99
C ILE A 118 19.72 11.70 -4.37
N ASP A 119 20.77 10.98 -4.78
CA ASP A 119 21.41 11.20 -6.07
C ASP A 119 20.79 10.38 -7.20
N ALA A 120 20.23 9.22 -6.89
CA ALA A 120 19.74 8.26 -7.86
C ALA A 120 18.70 7.31 -7.26
N PHE A 121 17.86 6.70 -8.11
CA PHE A 121 16.85 5.74 -7.69
C PHE A 121 17.03 4.37 -8.35
N LEU A 122 16.99 3.33 -7.52
CA LEU A 122 16.76 1.97 -7.98
C LEU A 122 15.29 1.63 -7.72
N ALA A 123 14.47 1.69 -8.77
CA ALA A 123 13.02 1.57 -8.67
C ALA A 123 12.57 0.09 -8.59
N PRO A 124 11.51 -0.19 -7.80
CA PRO A 124 11.06 -1.55 -7.53
C PRO A 124 10.31 -2.18 -8.70
N GLY A 125 10.91 -3.21 -9.31
CA GLY A 125 10.37 -3.86 -10.51
C GLY A 125 8.90 -4.30 -10.42
N HIS A 126 8.45 -4.87 -9.29
CA HIS A 126 7.06 -5.33 -9.18
C HIS A 126 6.03 -4.18 -9.16
N VAL A 127 6.36 -3.02 -8.57
CA VAL A 127 5.47 -1.86 -8.64
C VAL A 127 5.44 -1.34 -10.07
N SER A 128 6.62 -1.27 -10.71
CA SER A 128 6.75 -0.85 -12.11
C SER A 128 6.03 -1.78 -13.09
N MET A 129 5.82 -3.06 -12.77
CA MET A 129 4.95 -3.94 -13.57
C MET A 129 3.52 -3.41 -13.68
N VAL A 130 3.05 -2.70 -12.66
CA VAL A 130 1.70 -2.15 -12.59
C VAL A 130 1.67 -0.75 -13.20
N ILE A 131 2.58 0.14 -12.79
CA ILE A 131 2.52 1.56 -13.18
C ILE A 131 3.35 1.90 -14.42
N GLY A 132 4.23 1.00 -14.87
CA GLY A 132 5.13 1.24 -15.98
C GLY A 132 6.38 2.02 -15.61
N THR A 133 7.28 2.19 -16.57
CA THR A 133 8.46 3.04 -16.40
C THR A 133 8.16 4.51 -16.69
N GLU A 134 7.22 4.79 -17.58
CA GLU A 134 6.83 6.16 -17.95
C GLU A 134 6.32 6.97 -16.75
N ALA A 135 5.69 6.30 -15.78
CA ALA A 135 5.22 6.90 -14.53
C ALA A 135 6.33 7.61 -13.73
N TYR A 136 7.60 7.21 -13.91
CA TYR A 136 8.75 7.81 -13.23
C TYR A 136 9.38 8.98 -13.99
N GLY A 137 8.89 9.33 -15.18
CA GLY A 137 9.53 10.33 -16.04
C GLY A 137 9.80 11.67 -15.35
N PHE A 138 8.91 12.06 -14.43
CA PHE A 138 9.05 13.28 -13.65
C PHE A 138 10.34 13.35 -12.80
N ILE A 139 10.89 12.21 -12.38
CA ILE A 139 12.11 12.14 -11.55
C ILE A 139 13.32 12.61 -12.37
N ALA A 140 13.37 12.18 -13.64
CA ALA A 140 14.40 12.59 -14.59
C ALA A 140 14.17 14.03 -15.06
N SER A 141 12.94 14.40 -15.42
CA SER A 141 12.64 15.72 -16.01
C SER A 141 12.65 16.87 -15.00
N ASP A 142 12.03 16.67 -13.85
CA ASP A 142 11.74 17.76 -12.89
C ASP A 142 12.86 17.85 -11.83
N TYR A 143 13.40 16.70 -11.41
CA TYR A 143 14.39 16.62 -10.33
C TYR A 143 15.80 16.25 -10.81
N HIS A 144 15.97 15.95 -12.10
CA HIS A 144 17.25 15.59 -12.71
C HIS A 144 17.98 14.44 -12.00
N ARG A 145 17.24 13.45 -11.49
CA ARG A 145 17.82 12.25 -10.86
C ARG A 145 17.73 11.04 -11.79
N PRO A 146 18.84 10.31 -12.05
CA PRO A 146 18.77 9.06 -12.80
C PRO A 146 17.96 8.02 -12.03
N LEU A 147 17.22 7.20 -12.78
CA LEU A 147 16.41 6.12 -12.23
C LEU A 147 16.54 4.88 -13.09
N VAL A 148 16.73 3.73 -12.44
CA VAL A 148 16.72 2.42 -13.10
C VAL A 148 15.69 1.52 -12.43
N VAL A 149 14.74 1.01 -13.21
CA VAL A 149 13.85 -0.08 -12.77
C VAL A 149 14.60 -1.39 -12.83
N ALA A 150 14.74 -2.08 -11.70
CA ALA A 150 15.46 -3.34 -11.59
C ALA A 150 14.60 -4.47 -11.01
N GLY A 151 15.02 -5.69 -11.35
CA GLY A 151 14.48 -6.91 -10.75
C GLY A 151 15.01 -7.21 -9.35
N PHE A 152 14.72 -8.42 -8.87
CA PHE A 152 15.06 -8.87 -7.52
C PHE A 152 16.14 -9.95 -7.51
N GLU A 153 16.60 -10.41 -8.67
CA GLU A 153 17.74 -11.32 -8.74
C GLU A 153 19.04 -10.56 -8.46
N PRO A 154 20.07 -11.19 -7.87
CA PRO A 154 21.33 -10.52 -7.57
C PRO A 154 21.96 -9.82 -8.78
N LEU A 155 21.88 -10.44 -9.96
CA LEU A 155 22.39 -9.86 -11.20
C LEU A 155 21.54 -8.69 -11.69
N ASP A 156 20.22 -8.71 -11.45
CA ASP A 156 19.35 -7.59 -11.81
C ASP A 156 19.72 -6.34 -11.02
N LEU A 157 19.94 -6.50 -9.71
CA LEU A 157 20.34 -5.40 -8.82
C LEU A 157 21.73 -4.86 -9.15
N LEU A 158 22.70 -5.75 -9.41
CA LEU A 158 24.06 -5.35 -9.79
C LEU A 158 24.07 -4.59 -11.11
N GLN A 159 23.34 -5.09 -12.13
CA GLN A 159 23.24 -4.41 -13.40
C GLN A 159 22.55 -3.05 -13.25
N GLY A 160 21.46 -2.97 -12.48
CA GLY A 160 20.78 -1.70 -12.21
C GLY A 160 21.68 -0.67 -11.54
N ALA A 161 22.51 -1.10 -10.58
CA ALA A 161 23.51 -0.23 -9.95
C ALA A 161 24.59 0.24 -10.94
N VAL A 162 25.08 -0.64 -11.82
CA VAL A 162 26.04 -0.27 -12.87
C VAL A 162 25.45 0.77 -13.82
N MET A 163 24.21 0.58 -14.27
CA MET A 163 23.51 1.53 -15.13
C MET A 163 23.39 2.91 -14.47
N LEU A 164 23.03 2.98 -13.18
CA LEU A 164 22.98 4.25 -12.44
C LEU A 164 24.36 4.94 -12.34
N VAL A 165 25.43 4.17 -12.11
CA VAL A 165 26.80 4.70 -12.05
C VAL A 165 27.22 5.23 -13.42
N GLU A 166 26.94 4.50 -14.50
CA GLU A 166 27.23 4.95 -15.87
C GLU A 166 26.49 6.24 -16.21
N GLN A 167 25.21 6.36 -15.82
CA GLN A 167 24.45 7.60 -15.98
C GLN A 167 25.09 8.76 -15.21
N THR A 168 25.50 8.52 -13.97
CA THR A 168 26.14 9.53 -13.12
C THR A 168 27.47 10.00 -13.72
N ILE A 169 28.32 9.08 -14.20
CA ILE A 169 29.60 9.42 -14.86
C ILE A 169 29.35 10.24 -16.13
N ALA A 170 28.32 9.87 -16.90
CA ALA A 170 27.94 10.56 -18.13
C ALA A 170 27.12 11.85 -17.90
N GLN A 171 26.84 12.22 -16.64
CA GLN A 171 26.02 13.39 -16.28
C GLN A 171 24.66 13.41 -17.00
N ARG A 172 24.03 12.24 -17.11
CA ARG A 172 22.69 12.03 -17.66
C ARG A 172 21.73 11.60 -16.56
N SER A 173 20.46 11.97 -16.70
CA SER A 173 19.40 11.61 -15.78
C SER A 173 18.20 11.12 -16.59
N ASP A 174 18.20 9.82 -16.89
CA ASP A 174 17.15 9.16 -17.65
C ASP A 174 16.48 8.06 -16.79
N VAL A 175 15.25 7.72 -17.18
CA VAL A 175 14.58 6.52 -16.70
C VAL A 175 14.97 5.34 -17.59
N GLU A 176 15.71 4.39 -17.03
CA GLU A 176 16.11 3.16 -17.73
C GLU A 176 15.43 1.93 -17.12
N ASN A 177 15.25 0.90 -17.95
CA ASN A 177 14.55 -0.32 -17.58
C ASN A 177 15.51 -1.51 -17.71
N GLN A 178 16.09 -1.94 -16.58
CA GLN A 178 16.87 -3.18 -16.52
C GLN A 178 15.95 -4.41 -16.56
N TYR A 179 14.74 -4.28 -16.03
CA TYR A 179 13.76 -5.35 -15.87
C TYR A 179 12.81 -5.53 -17.07
N ARG A 180 13.25 -5.19 -18.29
CA ARG A 180 12.44 -5.16 -19.54
C ARG A 180 11.69 -6.45 -19.87
N ARG A 181 12.20 -7.60 -19.43
CA ARG A 181 11.52 -8.90 -19.64
C ARG A 181 10.21 -9.03 -18.86
N VAL A 182 9.95 -8.16 -17.90
CA VAL A 182 8.78 -8.22 -17.00
C VAL A 182 8.05 -6.89 -16.91
N VAL A 183 8.76 -5.75 -17.00
CA VAL A 183 8.16 -4.41 -16.88
C VAL A 183 7.98 -3.78 -18.26
N PRO A 184 6.73 -3.62 -18.73
CA PRO A 184 6.41 -2.80 -19.90
C PRO A 184 6.47 -1.31 -19.58
N ASP A 185 6.66 -0.47 -20.61
CA ASP A 185 6.84 0.97 -20.44
C ASP A 185 5.57 1.66 -19.90
N GLU A 186 4.40 1.30 -20.44
CA GLU A 186 3.06 1.79 -20.02
C GLU A 186 2.51 1.12 -18.74
N GLY A 187 3.17 0.07 -18.25
CA GLY A 187 2.68 -0.74 -17.13
C GLY A 187 1.62 -1.76 -17.54
N ASN A 188 0.70 -2.09 -16.63
CA ASN A 188 -0.37 -3.03 -16.90
C ASN A 188 -1.72 -2.30 -17.00
N PRO A 189 -2.23 -2.05 -18.23
CA PRO A 189 -3.46 -1.28 -18.43
C PRO A 189 -4.68 -1.90 -17.74
N LEU A 190 -4.77 -3.22 -17.67
CA LEU A 190 -5.88 -3.91 -17.01
C LEU A 190 -5.85 -3.73 -15.48
N ALA A 191 -4.66 -3.80 -14.89
CA ALA A 191 -4.47 -3.57 -13.46
C ALA A 191 -4.75 -2.11 -13.10
N GLN A 192 -4.22 -1.16 -13.88
CA GLN A 192 -4.45 0.26 -13.71
C GLN A 192 -5.95 0.61 -13.84
N ALA A 193 -6.65 0.05 -14.84
CA ALA A 193 -8.09 0.25 -15.00
C ALA A 193 -8.90 -0.31 -13.82
N ALA A 194 -8.54 -1.50 -13.31
CA ALA A 194 -9.19 -2.06 -12.13
C ALA A 194 -8.96 -1.19 -10.89
N MET A 195 -7.74 -0.67 -10.71
CA MET A 195 -7.43 0.25 -9.62
C MET A 195 -8.20 1.56 -9.75
N ALA A 196 -8.29 2.16 -10.93
CA ALA A 196 -8.99 3.43 -11.16
C ALA A 196 -10.51 3.33 -10.96
N ASP A 197 -11.12 2.16 -11.21
CA ASP A 197 -12.54 1.92 -10.92
C ASP A 197 -12.82 1.91 -9.40
N VAL A 198 -11.90 1.34 -8.62
CA VAL A 198 -12.13 1.06 -7.19
C VAL A 198 -11.53 2.12 -6.27
N PHE A 199 -10.39 2.69 -6.63
CA PHE A 199 -9.62 3.60 -5.81
C PHE A 199 -9.50 4.98 -6.43
N ARG A 200 -9.39 5.99 -5.58
CA ARG A 200 -9.02 7.36 -5.95
C ARG A 200 -8.02 7.91 -4.94
N LEU A 201 -7.17 8.82 -5.41
CA LEU A 201 -6.38 9.67 -4.53
C LEU A 201 -7.26 10.82 -4.06
N ASP A 202 -7.43 10.95 -2.75
CA ASP A 202 -8.20 12.02 -2.12
C ASP A 202 -7.70 12.26 -0.69
N GLY A 203 -7.35 13.53 -0.43
CA GLY A 203 -6.82 13.98 0.85
C GLY A 203 -5.40 13.53 1.16
N ASP A 204 -4.96 13.88 2.35
CA ASP A 204 -3.61 13.59 2.82
C ASP A 204 -3.53 12.20 3.47
N SER A 205 -2.38 11.54 3.33
CA SER A 205 -2.09 10.29 4.06
C SER A 205 -0.89 10.49 4.98
N GLU A 206 -1.01 10.02 6.22
CA GLU A 206 0.14 9.92 7.12
C GLU A 206 0.94 8.66 6.80
N TRP A 207 2.25 8.84 6.69
CA TRP A 207 3.24 7.78 6.57
C TRP A 207 4.10 7.69 7.81
N ARG A 208 4.21 6.46 8.33
CA ARG A 208 5.14 6.18 9.42
C ARG A 208 6.56 6.52 8.96
N GLY A 209 7.22 7.42 9.69
CA GLY A 209 8.59 7.86 9.40
C GLY A 209 8.71 9.00 8.38
N LEU A 210 7.69 9.28 7.56
CA LEU A 210 7.71 10.41 6.59
C LEU A 210 6.71 11.53 6.91
N GLY A 211 5.81 11.33 7.88
CA GLY A 211 4.81 12.32 8.25
C GLY A 211 3.65 12.36 7.26
N VAL A 212 2.95 13.50 7.18
CA VAL A 212 1.77 13.66 6.32
C VAL A 212 2.22 14.02 4.90
N ILE A 213 1.77 13.25 3.92
CA ILE A 213 2.03 13.47 2.50
C ILE A 213 0.72 13.92 1.85
N SER A 214 0.73 15.12 1.29
CA SER A 214 -0.45 15.68 0.62
C SER A 214 -0.86 14.88 -0.61
N ASP A 215 -2.17 14.81 -0.86
CA ASP A 215 -2.78 14.15 -2.02
C ASP A 215 -2.32 12.69 -2.24
N SER A 216 -2.01 11.99 -1.16
CA SER A 216 -1.54 10.60 -1.17
C SER A 216 -2.51 9.62 -0.50
N GLY A 217 -3.63 10.13 0.03
CA GLY A 217 -4.70 9.33 0.63
C GLY A 217 -5.37 8.44 -0.41
N VAL A 218 -5.24 7.12 -0.26
CA VAL A 218 -5.99 6.17 -1.10
C VAL A 218 -7.35 5.90 -0.45
N GLN A 219 -8.41 6.23 -1.17
CA GLN A 219 -9.80 5.99 -0.75
C GLN A 219 -10.55 5.16 -1.79
N LEU A 220 -11.67 4.56 -1.37
CA LEU A 220 -12.60 3.93 -2.29
C LEU A 220 -13.35 4.99 -3.11
N THR A 221 -13.69 4.67 -4.36
CA THR A 221 -14.59 5.52 -5.15
C THR A 221 -16.03 5.42 -4.63
N PRO A 222 -16.91 6.39 -4.94
CA PRO A 222 -18.30 6.36 -4.47
C PRO A 222 -19.05 5.05 -4.78
N ALA A 223 -18.73 4.40 -5.91
CA ALA A 223 -19.35 3.14 -6.32
C ALA A 223 -19.00 1.94 -5.42
N TYR A 224 -17.94 2.06 -4.61
CA TYR A 224 -17.45 1.02 -3.70
C TYR A 224 -17.54 1.42 -2.23
N GLN A 225 -18.08 2.61 -1.92
CA GLN A 225 -18.14 3.13 -0.55
C GLN A 225 -18.90 2.21 0.43
N ARG A 226 -19.82 1.38 -0.07
CA ARG A 226 -20.51 0.37 0.78
C ARG A 226 -19.57 -0.65 1.42
N PHE A 227 -18.38 -0.84 0.87
CA PHE A 227 -17.36 -1.74 1.40
C PHE A 227 -16.40 -1.04 2.36
N ASP A 228 -16.52 0.26 2.59
CA ASP A 228 -15.59 1.00 3.45
C ASP A 228 -15.80 0.62 4.93
N ALA A 229 -14.80 -0.01 5.53
CA ALA A 229 -14.84 -0.41 6.94
C ALA A 229 -14.80 0.82 7.88
N GLU A 230 -14.06 1.87 7.54
CA GLU A 230 -13.99 3.07 8.37
C GLU A 230 -15.36 3.78 8.40
N ALA A 231 -16.04 3.86 7.26
CA ALA A 231 -17.38 4.45 7.16
C ALA A 231 -18.45 3.63 7.91
N HIS A 232 -18.37 2.29 7.84
CA HIS A 232 -19.31 1.38 8.49
C HIS A 232 -19.11 1.32 10.02
N PHE A 233 -17.88 1.06 10.46
CA PHE A 233 -17.60 0.84 11.88
C PHE A 233 -17.38 2.14 12.65
N ARG A 234 -16.93 3.23 12.00
CA ARG A 234 -16.63 4.53 12.64
C ARG A 234 -15.73 4.39 13.87
N PRO A 235 -14.51 3.82 13.72
CA PRO A 235 -13.59 3.68 14.85
C PRO A 235 -13.22 5.05 15.44
N ALA A 236 -12.89 5.07 16.74
CA ALA A 236 -12.59 6.31 17.43
C ALA A 236 -11.33 6.99 16.84
N PRO A 237 -11.36 8.31 16.60
CA PRO A 237 -10.18 9.03 16.13
C PRO A 237 -9.03 8.92 17.13
N GLN A 238 -7.91 8.33 16.73
CA GLN A 238 -6.74 8.17 17.59
C GLN A 238 -5.70 9.26 17.28
N ARG A 239 -5.31 10.04 18.30
CA ARG A 239 -4.17 10.97 18.20
C ARG A 239 -2.87 10.18 18.05
N VAL A 240 -2.00 10.67 17.17
CA VAL A 240 -0.66 10.10 16.95
C VAL A 240 0.16 10.26 18.23
N CYS A 241 0.62 9.15 18.80
CA CYS A 241 1.85 9.19 19.57
C CYS A 241 2.96 8.95 18.55
N ASP A 242 3.80 9.97 18.32
CA ASP A 242 5.21 9.73 18.03
C ASP A 242 5.81 9.06 19.28
N ASP A 243 5.40 7.82 19.55
CA ASP A 243 6.24 6.96 20.35
C ASP A 243 7.40 6.66 19.44
N ARG A 244 8.42 7.54 19.59
CA ARG A 244 9.80 7.28 19.22
C ARG A 244 9.97 5.79 19.27
N ALA A 245 10.19 5.20 18.10
CA ALA A 245 10.72 3.86 18.05
C ALA A 245 11.83 3.80 19.13
N PRO A 246 11.83 2.77 20.01
CA PRO A 246 12.56 2.80 21.29
C PRO A 246 13.92 3.44 21.06
N ALA A 247 14.27 4.52 21.78
CA ALA A 247 15.22 5.61 21.45
C ALA A 247 16.45 5.35 20.53
N ALA A 248 16.81 4.10 20.24
CA ALA A 248 17.74 3.61 19.24
C ALA A 248 17.12 3.23 17.86
N ALA A 249 15.81 3.16 17.70
CA ALA A 249 15.21 2.75 16.43
C ALA A 249 15.12 3.95 15.46
N ARG A 250 15.74 3.76 14.30
CA ARG A 250 15.92 4.78 13.25
C ARG A 250 14.83 4.71 12.17
N CYS A 251 13.68 4.10 12.48
CA CYS A 251 12.62 3.77 11.54
C CYS A 251 11.24 4.04 12.15
#